data_AF-A0A1I7CAG7-F1
#
_entry.id   AF-A0A1I7CAG7-F1
#
_cell.length_a   1.000
_cell.length_b   1.000
_cell.length_c   1.000
_cell.angle_alpha   90.00
_cell.angle_beta   90.00
_cell.angle_gamma   90.00
#
_symmetry.space_group_name_H-M   'P 1'
#
loop_
_entity.id
_entity.type
_entity.pdbx_description
1 polymer ?
#
loop_
_entity_poly.entity_id
_entity_poly.type
_entity_poly.pdbx_seq_one_letter_code
_entity_poly.pdbx_strand_id
1 'polypeptide(L)'
;MKNHDEKIIKGKLSLFLTKIIEKDATVKTELESQKKAVPPGLNFQDQELAFNSHLRKATISEIIQCKRLAKLTTIIKFLKAIKMTFPEFAEEFEKITIEEAQEQYQKKRGKVD
;
A
#
# COMPACT_ATOMS: atom_id res chain seq x y z
N MET A 1 4.43 -23.45 -8.54
CA MET A 1 4.24 -22.16 -9.22
C MET A 1 3.21 -21.25 -8.54
N LYS A 2 1.95 -21.66 -8.35
CA LYS A 2 0.88 -20.77 -7.78
C LYS A 2 1.26 -20.01 -6.50
N ASN A 3 1.94 -20.66 -5.54
CA ASN A 3 2.33 -20.02 -4.28
C ASN A 3 3.47 -19.00 -4.44
N HIS A 4 4.28 -19.10 -5.50
CA HIS A 4 5.37 -18.17 -5.76
C HIS A 4 4.82 -16.86 -6.35
N ASP A 5 3.91 -16.97 -7.32
CA ASP A 5 3.28 -15.82 -7.97
C ASP A 5 2.41 -15.03 -6.98
N GLU A 6 1.70 -15.73 -6.09
CA GLU A 6 0.92 -15.07 -5.04
C GLU A 6 1.80 -14.27 -4.07
N LYS A 7 2.98 -14.79 -3.70
CA LYS A 7 3.94 -14.08 -2.84
C LYS A 7 4.44 -12.80 -3.52
N ILE A 8 4.76 -12.87 -4.81
CA ILE A 8 5.20 -11.71 -5.59
C ILE A 8 4.09 -10.65 -5.63
N ILE A 9 2.86 -11.04 -5.99
CA ILE A 9 1.74 -10.09 -6.08
C ILE A 9 1.46 -9.43 -4.72
N LYS A 10 1.47 -10.22 -3.63
CA LYS A 10 1.34 -9.69 -2.26
C LYS A 10 2.46 -8.71 -1.93
N GLY A 11 3.70 -9.06 -2.25
CA GLY A 11 4.87 -8.22 -2.06
C GLY A 11 4.77 -6.88 -2.79
N LYS A 12 4.41 -6.91 -4.08
CA LYS A 12 4.21 -5.71 -4.90
C LYS A 12 3.12 -4.82 -4.34
N LEU A 13 1.95 -5.36 -4.02
CA LEU A 13 0.84 -4.60 -3.44
C LEU A 13 1.21 -3.99 -2.07
N SER A 14 1.86 -4.78 -1.21
CA SER A 14 2.35 -4.30 0.08
C SER A 14 3.32 -3.14 -0.10
N LEU A 15 4.30 -3.30 -0.99
CA LEU A 15 5.33 -2.29 -1.23
C LEU A 15 4.72 -1.01 -1.81
N PHE A 16 3.85 -1.13 -2.81
CA PHE A 16 3.14 -0.01 -3.41
C PHE A 16 2.37 0.80 -2.35
N LEU A 17 1.53 0.14 -1.54
CA LEU A 17 0.75 0.83 -0.50
C LEU A 17 1.64 1.42 0.60
N THR A 18 2.72 0.72 0.97
CA THR A 18 3.69 1.22 1.95
C THR A 18 4.35 2.51 1.45
N LYS A 19 4.80 2.55 0.18
CA LYS A 19 5.41 3.73 -0.43
C LYS A 19 4.46 4.94 -0.44
N ILE A 20 3.17 4.73 -0.72
CA ILE A 20 2.17 5.79 -0.65
C ILE A 20 2.00 6.33 0.77
N ILE A 21 1.87 5.43 1.75
CA ILE A 21 1.71 5.81 3.16
C ILE A 21 2.92 6.59 3.66
N GLU A 22 4.14 6.11 3.36
CA GLU A 22 5.39 6.78 3.72
C GLU A 22 5.50 8.16 3.09
N LYS A 23 5.16 8.29 1.80
CA LYS A 23 5.15 9.58 1.11
C LYS A 23 4.21 10.59 1.78
N ASP A 24 2.97 10.18 2.07
CA ASP A 24 1.99 11.05 2.71
C ASP A 24 2.38 11.38 4.17
N ALA A 25 3.06 10.46 4.86
CA ALA A 25 3.61 10.70 6.19
C ALA A 25 4.75 11.73 6.19
N THR A 26 5.62 11.72 5.17
CA THR A 26 6.63 12.76 4.96
C THR A 26 5.98 14.12 4.74
N VAL A 27 4.99 14.20 3.85
CA VAL A 27 4.24 15.45 3.58
C VAL A 27 3.58 15.98 4.86
N LYS A 28 2.96 15.10 5.67
CA LYS A 28 2.39 15.48 6.97
C LYS A 28 3.45 16.08 7.89
N THR A 29 4.60 15.42 8.01
CA THR A 29 5.69 15.85 8.91
C THR A 29 6.24 17.22 8.49
N GLU A 30 6.40 17.45 7.19
CA GLU A 30 6.81 18.75 6.64
C GLU A 30 5.80 19.86 6.95
N LEU A 31 4.50 19.60 6.75
CA LEU A 31 3.45 20.59 7.08
C LEU A 31 3.42 20.91 8.57
N GLU A 32 3.54 19.90 9.44
CA GLU A 32 3.57 20.07 10.90
C GLU A 32 4.79 20.88 11.35
N SER A 33 5.97 20.63 10.78
CA SER A 33 7.18 21.44 11.07
C SER A 33 7.02 22.91 10.66
N GLN A 34 6.23 23.17 9.62
CA GLN A 34 5.89 24.52 9.15
C GLN A 34 4.68 25.12 9.89
N LYS A 35 4.13 24.43 10.90
CA LYS A 35 2.90 24.81 11.62
C LYS A 35 1.68 25.02 10.71
N LYS A 36 1.63 24.30 9.59
CA LYS A 36 0.51 24.30 8.64
C LYS A 36 -0.47 23.17 8.97
N ALA A 37 -1.74 23.39 8.64
CA ALA A 37 -2.78 22.37 8.79
C ALA A 37 -2.54 21.20 7.81
N VAL A 38 -2.78 19.98 8.27
CA VAL A 38 -2.73 18.77 7.43
C VAL A 38 -4.02 18.70 6.60
N PRO A 39 -3.93 18.69 5.26
CA PRO A 39 -5.12 18.64 4.41
C PRO A 39 -5.85 17.29 4.54
N PRO A 40 -7.19 17.28 4.39
CA PRO A 40 -7.95 16.03 4.35
C PRO A 40 -7.59 15.22 3.10
N GLY A 41 -7.62 13.89 3.22
CA GLY A 41 -7.37 12.97 2.11
C GLY A 41 -5.93 12.47 1.97
N LEU A 42 -5.00 12.92 2.83
CA LEU A 42 -3.70 12.24 2.97
C LEU A 42 -3.87 10.88 3.65
N ASN A 43 -3.06 9.90 3.25
CA ASN A 43 -3.12 8.51 3.67
C ASN A 43 -1.85 8.11 4.43
N PHE A 44 -1.50 8.85 5.48
CA PHE A 44 -0.21 8.69 6.19
C PHE A 44 -0.18 7.54 7.22
N GLN A 45 -1.30 6.85 7.48
CA GLN A 45 -1.34 5.55 8.16
C GLN A 45 -2.45 4.65 7.58
N ASP A 46 -2.46 3.37 7.99
CA ASP A 46 -3.51 2.40 7.64
C ASP A 46 -4.93 2.91 7.95
N GLN A 47 -5.08 3.74 8.98
CA GLN A 47 -6.37 4.26 9.44
C GLN A 47 -6.95 5.28 8.46
N GLU A 48 -6.14 6.21 7.99
CA GLU A 48 -6.52 7.24 7.03
C GLU A 48 -6.85 6.60 5.68
N LEU A 49 -6.01 5.66 5.22
CA LEU A 49 -6.30 4.92 4.00
C LEU A 49 -7.61 4.12 4.12
N ALA A 50 -7.90 3.55 5.29
CA ALA A 50 -9.14 2.82 5.54
C ALA A 50 -10.37 3.73 5.45
N PHE A 51 -10.27 4.89 6.07
CA PHE A 51 -11.31 5.91 6.04
C PHE A 51 -11.56 6.39 4.60
N ASN A 52 -10.51 6.81 3.88
CA ASN A 52 -10.61 7.37 2.53
C ASN A 52 -11.03 6.33 1.48
N SER A 53 -10.72 5.04 1.68
CA SER A 53 -11.11 3.96 0.76
C SER A 53 -12.43 3.26 1.11
N HIS A 54 -13.06 3.63 2.22
CA HIS A 54 -14.23 2.92 2.76
C HIS A 54 -13.99 1.41 2.89
N LEU A 55 -12.84 1.06 3.49
CA LEU A 55 -12.43 -0.30 3.80
C LEU A 55 -12.18 -0.44 5.30
N ARG A 56 -12.21 -1.67 5.80
CA ARG A 56 -11.81 -1.93 7.19
C ARG A 56 -10.31 -1.79 7.33
N LYS A 57 -9.84 -1.11 8.37
CA LYS A 57 -8.41 -1.01 8.73
C LYS A 57 -7.71 -2.37 8.75
N ALA A 58 -8.37 -3.40 9.29
CA ALA A 58 -7.85 -4.77 9.29
C ALA A 58 -7.56 -5.30 7.88
N THR A 59 -8.41 -5.03 6.89
CA THR A 59 -8.19 -5.46 5.50
C THR A 59 -6.97 -4.79 4.89
N ILE A 60 -6.77 -3.50 5.16
CA ILE A 60 -5.58 -2.77 4.71
C ILE A 60 -4.33 -3.34 5.33
N SER A 61 -4.35 -3.47 6.67
CA SER A 61 -3.23 -4.00 7.42
C SER A 61 -2.88 -5.43 6.97
N GLU A 62 -3.87 -6.30 6.72
CA GLU A 62 -3.62 -7.64 6.19
C GLU A 62 -2.94 -7.66 4.81
N ILE A 63 -3.25 -6.69 3.94
CA ILE A 63 -2.63 -6.57 2.62
C ILE A 63 -1.19 -6.04 2.76
N ILE A 64 -0.99 -4.97 3.54
CA ILE A 64 0.34 -4.40 3.81
C ILE A 64 1.24 -5.44 4.50
N GLN A 65 0.69 -6.26 5.39
CA GLN A 65 1.42 -7.33 6.07
C GLN A 65 1.53 -8.62 5.25
N CYS A 66 1.17 -8.59 3.96
CA CYS A 66 1.23 -9.73 3.03
C CYS A 66 0.44 -10.98 3.52
N LYS A 67 -0.49 -10.82 4.46
CA LYS A 67 -1.33 -11.92 4.97
C LYS A 67 -2.42 -12.31 3.98
N ARG A 68 -2.91 -11.32 3.23
CA ARG A 68 -4.05 -11.48 2.33
C ARG A 68 -3.79 -10.90 0.95
N LEU A 69 -4.29 -11.58 -0.08
CA LEU A 69 -4.34 -11.04 -1.43
C LEU A 69 -5.53 -10.08 -1.57
N ALA A 70 -5.29 -8.91 -2.16
CA ALA A 70 -6.36 -7.94 -2.41
C ALA A 70 -7.28 -8.43 -3.55
N LYS A 71 -8.59 -8.27 -3.36
CA LYS A 71 -9.55 -8.43 -4.46
C LYS A 71 -9.49 -7.19 -5.35
N LEU A 72 -9.83 -7.31 -6.64
CA LEU A 72 -9.89 -6.17 -7.56
C LEU A 72 -10.77 -5.03 -7.03
N THR A 73 -11.92 -5.33 -6.44
CA THR A 73 -12.80 -4.33 -5.81
C THR A 73 -12.11 -3.56 -4.68
N THR A 74 -11.21 -4.21 -3.95
CA THR A 74 -10.39 -3.59 -2.90
C THR A 74 -9.32 -2.69 -3.52
N ILE A 75 -8.66 -3.14 -4.59
CA ILE A 75 -7.67 -2.34 -5.33
C ILE A 75 -8.33 -1.07 -5.86
N ILE A 76 -9.47 -1.17 -6.55
CA ILE A 76 -10.20 -0.01 -7.08
C ILE A 76 -10.54 1.02 -5.98
N LYS A 77 -10.91 0.54 -4.77
CA LYS A 77 -11.18 1.43 -3.64
C LYS A 77 -9.94 2.16 -3.14
N PHE A 78 -8.77 1.52 -3.12
CA PHE A 78 -7.50 2.19 -2.82
C PHE A 78 -7.17 3.26 -3.85
N LEU A 79 -7.28 2.92 -5.14
CA LEU A 79 -6.97 3.84 -6.23
C LEU A 79 -7.82 5.11 -6.17
N LYS A 80 -9.12 4.97 -5.85
CA LYS A 80 -9.99 6.13 -5.60
C LYS A 80 -9.54 6.97 -4.40
N ALA A 81 -9.14 6.34 -3.30
CA ALA A 81 -8.68 7.04 -2.10
C ALA A 81 -7.42 7.87 -2.35
N ILE A 82 -6.50 7.35 -3.16
CA ILE A 82 -5.23 8.01 -3.49
C ILE A 82 -5.32 8.84 -4.77
N LYS A 83 -6.51 8.97 -5.37
CA LYS A 83 -6.78 9.69 -6.63
C LYS A 83 -5.88 9.26 -7.79
N MET A 84 -5.62 7.96 -7.90
CA MET A 84 -4.82 7.36 -8.97
C MET A 84 -5.71 6.56 -9.92
N THR A 85 -5.42 6.62 -11.21
CA THR A 85 -6.11 5.82 -12.23
C THR A 85 -5.56 4.39 -12.27
N PHE A 86 -6.32 3.46 -12.85
CA PHE A 86 -5.85 2.08 -13.00
C PHE A 86 -4.62 1.94 -13.90
N PRO A 87 -4.49 2.66 -15.05
CA PRO A 87 -3.27 2.63 -15.85
C PRO A 87 -2.04 3.12 -15.10
N GLU A 88 -2.11 4.25 -14.39
CA GLU A 88 -1.00 4.75 -13.56
C GLU A 88 -0.60 3.72 -12.49
N PHE A 89 -1.58 3.09 -11.85
CA PHE A 89 -1.32 2.01 -10.91
C PHE A 89 -0.59 0.83 -11.57
N ALA A 90 -1.04 0.40 -12.76
CA ALA A 90 -0.42 -0.72 -13.46
C ALA A 90 1.06 -0.42 -13.78
N GLU A 91 1.36 0.79 -14.24
CA GLU A 91 2.73 1.23 -14.51
C GLU A 91 3.60 1.22 -13.23
N GLU A 92 3.11 1.80 -12.13
CA GLU A 92 3.83 1.79 -10.84
C GLU A 92 3.99 0.37 -10.28
N PHE A 93 3.00 -0.49 -10.50
CA PHE A 93 3.03 -1.89 -10.06
C PHE A 93 4.02 -2.75 -10.89
N GLU A 94 4.14 -2.48 -12.18
CA GLU A 94 5.09 -3.15 -13.08
C GLU A 94 6.53 -2.74 -12.80
N LYS A 95 6.77 -1.47 -12.44
CA LYS A 95 8.10 -0.96 -12.05
C LYS A 95 8.70 -1.66 -10.83
N ILE A 96 7.86 -2.19 -9.94
CA ILE A 96 8.33 -2.96 -8.78
C ILE A 96 8.93 -4.28 -9.28
N THR A 97 10.20 -4.52 -9.01
CA THR A 97 10.86 -5.75 -9.48
C THR A 97 10.40 -6.98 -8.67
N ILE A 98 10.72 -8.18 -9.16
CA ILE A 98 10.40 -9.42 -8.44
C ILE A 98 11.20 -9.48 -7.13
N GLU A 99 12.45 -9.05 -7.16
CA GLU A 99 13.36 -9.03 -6.02
C GLU A 99 12.83 -8.10 -4.93
N GLU A 100 12.47 -6.85 -5.26
CA GLU A 100 11.87 -5.91 -4.31
C GLU A 100 10.59 -6.48 -3.68
N ALA A 101 9.75 -7.13 -4.49
CA ALA A 101 8.51 -7.74 -4.00
C ALA A 101 8.78 -8.91 -3.05
N GLN A 102 9.77 -9.76 -3.36
CA GLN A 102 10.16 -10.87 -2.52
C GLN A 102 10.78 -10.39 -1.20
N GLU A 103 11.66 -9.39 -1.25
CA GLU A 103 12.23 -8.75 -0.06
C GLU A 103 11.14 -8.17 0.85
N GLN A 104 10.19 -7.42 0.28
CA GLN A 104 9.06 -6.88 1.04
C GLN A 104 8.22 -8.00 1.66
N TYR A 105 7.93 -9.06 0.89
CA TYR A 105 7.17 -10.20 1.41
C TYR A 105 7.90 -10.86 2.60
N GLN A 106 9.21 -11.12 2.47
CA GLN A 106 10.03 -11.70 3.53
C GLN A 106 10.11 -10.78 4.75
N LYS A 107 10.29 -9.47 4.54
CA LYS A 107 10.32 -8.46 5.61
C LYS A 107 9.03 -8.45 6.44
N LYS A 108 7.87 -8.63 5.82
CA LYS A 108 6.56 -8.56 6.50
C LYS A 108 6.07 -9.90 7.06
N ARG A 109 6.52 -11.03 6.51
CA ARG A 109 6.09 -12.37 6.95
C ARG A 109 7.13 -13.10 7.79
N GLY A 110 8.35 -12.57 7.87
CA GLY A 110 9.51 -13.29 8.40
C GLY A 110 9.97 -14.38 7.43
N LYS A 111 11.24 -14.79 7.52
CA LYS A 111 11.64 -16.10 6.99
C LYS A 111 10.78 -17.14 7.69
N VAL A 112 9.83 -17.73 6.96
CA VAL A 112 9.42 -19.09 7.31
C VAL A 112 10.57 -19.92 6.75
N ASP A 113 11.45 -20.35 7.65
CA ASP A 113 12.47 -21.36 7.37
C ASP A 113 11.84 -22.58 6.68
#